data_AF-A0A835UI54-F1
#
_entry.id   AF-A0A835UI54-F1
#
_cell.length_a   1.000
_cell.length_b   1.000
_cell.length_c   1.000
_cell.angle_alpha   90.00
_cell.angle_beta   90.00
_cell.angle_gamma   90.00
#
_symmetry.space_group_name_H-M   'P 1'
#
loop_
_entity.id
_entity.type
_entity.pdbx_description
1 polymer ?
#
loop_
_entity_poly.entity_id
_entity_poly.type
_entity_poly.pdbx_seq_one_letter_code
_entity_poly.pdbx_strand_id
1 'polypeptide(L)'
;RGSEDVMYYLSKQARDGNVKSVLFLMPCHSTPYYSALHQNLPMRFLDCTPGHVSGILDESDQFLLNPTGFVLEMFKHVSFPSHIIVFSPQEKALLDILASYSFREEKRFFHAHFKVDRDLQGSIAVYFHAASL
;
A
#
# COMPACT_ATOMS: atom_id res chain seq x y z
N ARG A 1 -6.54 -14.31 -3.10
CA ARG A 1 -5.82 -14.15 -4.40
C ARG A 1 -5.68 -12.66 -4.75
N GLY A 2 -4.56 -12.25 -5.30
CA GLY A 2 -4.07 -10.85 -5.29
C GLY A 2 -3.28 -10.53 -4.03
N SER A 3 -3.96 -10.23 -2.91
CA SER A 3 -3.30 -9.89 -1.64
C SER A 3 -2.34 -10.98 -1.14
N GLU A 4 -2.74 -12.25 -1.25
CA GLU A 4 -1.89 -13.39 -0.90
C GLU A 4 -0.67 -13.50 -1.84
N ASP A 5 -0.85 -13.22 -3.13
CA ASP A 5 0.23 -13.30 -4.12
C ASP A 5 1.26 -12.18 -3.91
N VAL A 6 0.79 -10.97 -3.57
CA VAL A 6 1.63 -9.85 -3.14
C VAL A 6 2.41 -10.22 -1.89
N MET A 7 1.76 -10.77 -0.86
CA MET A 7 2.45 -11.14 0.38
C MET A 7 3.45 -12.29 0.17
N TYR A 8 3.12 -13.28 -0.66
CA TYR A 8 4.05 -14.34 -1.04
C TYR A 8 5.29 -13.79 -1.77
N TYR A 9 5.08 -12.82 -2.66
CA TYR A 9 6.17 -12.12 -3.33
C TYR A 9 7.04 -11.34 -2.35
N LEU A 10 6.43 -10.52 -1.50
CA LEU A 10 7.14 -9.74 -0.48
C LEU A 10 7.92 -10.64 0.48
N SER A 11 7.37 -11.80 0.87
CA SER A 11 8.07 -12.76 1.73
C SER A 11 9.39 -13.23 1.11
N LYS A 12 9.40 -13.55 -0.19
CA LYS A 12 10.62 -13.91 -0.91
C LYS A 12 11.60 -12.74 -0.98
N GLN A 13 11.13 -11.56 -1.40
CA GLN A 13 12.00 -10.39 -1.54
C GLN A 13 12.58 -9.94 -0.19
N ALA A 14 11.81 -10.05 0.89
CA ALA A 14 12.27 -9.73 2.24
C ALA A 14 13.34 -10.72 2.72
N ARG A 15 13.16 -12.03 2.45
CA ARG A 15 14.16 -13.06 2.77
C ARG A 15 15.48 -12.84 2.02
N ASP A 16 15.39 -12.39 0.76
CA ASP A 16 16.55 -12.11 -0.07
C ASP A 16 17.17 -10.72 0.23
N GLY A 17 16.54 -9.96 1.14
CA GLY A 17 17.02 -8.66 1.61
C GLY A 17 16.66 -7.48 0.71
N ASN A 18 15.84 -7.66 -0.31
CA ASN A 18 15.42 -6.59 -1.23
C ASN A 18 14.33 -5.69 -0.63
N VAL A 19 13.45 -6.24 0.22
CA VAL A 19 12.44 -5.47 0.96
C VAL A 19 12.96 -5.17 2.37
N LYS A 20 12.96 -3.89 2.76
CA LYS A 20 13.42 -3.41 4.09
C LYS A 20 12.31 -2.82 4.95
N SER A 21 11.26 -2.29 4.34
CA SER A 21 10.07 -1.75 4.99
C SER A 21 8.92 -1.63 3.98
N VAL A 22 7.69 -1.82 4.43
CA VAL A 22 6.49 -1.84 3.55
C VAL A 22 5.42 -0.90 4.06
N LEU A 23 4.87 -0.07 3.17
CA LEU A 23 3.69 0.74 3.43
C LEU A 23 2.52 0.24 2.57
N PHE A 24 1.39 -0.03 3.21
CA PHE A 24 0.15 -0.46 2.55
C PHE A 24 -0.80 0.73 2.42
N LEU A 25 -0.94 1.27 1.20
CA LEU A 25 -1.89 2.31 0.81
C LEU A 25 -3.15 1.68 0.22
N MET A 26 -3.88 0.99 1.09
CA MET A 26 -5.06 0.20 0.77
C MET A 26 -5.97 0.11 2.01
N PRO A 27 -7.25 -0.28 1.86
CA PRO A 27 -8.13 -0.50 3.01
C PRO A 27 -7.47 -1.42 4.05
N CYS A 28 -7.70 -1.14 5.33
CA CYS A 28 -7.11 -1.90 6.43
C CYS A 28 -7.46 -3.40 6.33
N HIS A 29 -6.56 -4.27 6.84
CA HIS A 29 -6.71 -5.73 6.84
C HIS A 29 -6.86 -6.41 5.46
N SER A 30 -6.54 -5.73 4.36
CA SER A 30 -6.58 -6.30 3.01
C SER A 30 -5.49 -7.35 2.73
N THR A 31 -4.48 -7.48 3.60
CA THR A 31 -3.35 -8.40 3.44
C THR A 31 -3.04 -9.15 4.75
N PRO A 32 -2.58 -10.42 4.68
CA PRO A 32 -2.27 -11.24 5.86
C PRO A 32 -1.02 -10.83 6.68
N TYR A 33 -0.41 -9.67 6.39
CA TYR A 33 0.65 -9.04 7.19
C TYR A 33 1.78 -10.00 7.63
N TYR A 34 2.23 -9.95 8.89
CA TYR A 34 3.36 -10.78 9.35
C TYR A 34 3.13 -12.29 9.24
N SER A 35 1.87 -12.75 9.32
CA SER A 35 1.54 -14.18 9.20
C SER A 35 1.80 -14.75 7.80
N ALA A 36 1.96 -13.89 6.79
CA ALA A 36 2.38 -14.31 5.46
C ALA A 36 3.80 -13.84 5.09
N LEU A 37 4.27 -12.72 5.66
CA LEU A 37 5.61 -12.20 5.36
C LEU A 37 6.72 -13.09 5.93
N HIS A 38 6.56 -13.54 7.19
CA HIS A 38 7.56 -14.31 7.94
C HIS A 38 8.94 -13.64 8.05
N GLN A 39 8.99 -12.31 8.07
CA GLN A 39 10.23 -11.53 8.26
C GLN A 39 9.98 -10.38 9.23
N ASN A 40 10.98 -10.08 10.08
CA ASN A 40 10.90 -8.98 11.04
C ASN A 40 11.41 -7.69 10.39
N LEU A 41 10.54 -6.97 9.68
CA LEU A 41 10.83 -5.68 9.08
C LEU A 41 9.68 -4.70 9.32
N PRO A 42 9.93 -3.39 9.39
CA PRO A 42 8.88 -2.40 9.60
C PRO A 42 7.83 -2.45 8.50
N MET A 43 6.58 -2.68 8.89
CA MET A 43 5.43 -2.58 7.99
C MET A 43 4.38 -1.65 8.58
N ARG A 44 3.67 -0.89 7.76
CA ARG A 44 2.57 -0.01 8.19
C ARG A 44 1.37 -0.15 7.26
N PHE A 45 0.20 -0.36 7.81
CA PHE A 45 -1.09 -0.22 7.13
C PHE A 45 -1.84 0.99 7.69
N LEU A 46 -2.86 1.45 6.97
CA LEU A 46 -3.71 2.57 7.40
C LEU A 46 -4.61 2.13 8.55
N ASP A 47 -4.61 2.88 9.64
CA ASP A 47 -5.45 2.65 10.81
C ASP A 47 -6.94 2.81 10.46
N CYS A 48 -7.74 1.83 10.86
CA CYS A 48 -9.19 1.84 10.73
C CYS A 48 -9.88 1.58 12.07
N THR A 49 -9.18 1.89 13.17
CA THR A 49 -9.77 1.84 14.50
C THR A 49 -10.95 2.82 14.55
N PRO A 50 -12.17 2.36 14.86
CA PRO A 50 -13.33 3.23 14.88
C PRO A 50 -13.16 4.31 15.94
N GLY A 51 -13.45 5.55 15.57
CA GLY A 51 -13.41 6.69 16.49
C GLY A 51 -14.48 6.59 17.58
N HIS A 52 -14.20 7.14 18.77
CA HIS A 52 -15.16 7.24 19.87
C HIS A 52 -16.29 8.25 19.59
N VAL A 53 -16.07 9.16 18.64
CA VAL A 53 -17.02 10.20 18.25
C VAL A 53 -17.51 9.90 16.83
N SER A 54 -18.81 9.74 16.69
CA SER A 54 -19.45 9.55 15.38
C SER A 54 -19.12 10.71 14.43
N GLY A 55 -18.68 10.39 13.22
CA GLY A 55 -18.38 11.37 12.17
C GLY A 55 -16.91 11.79 12.06
N ILE A 56 -16.02 11.30 12.94
CA ILE A 56 -14.57 11.42 12.73
C ILE A 56 -14.10 10.25 11.85
N LEU A 57 -13.45 10.60 10.74
CA LEU A 57 -12.91 9.63 9.79
C LEU A 57 -11.60 9.04 10.30
N ASP A 58 -11.44 7.73 10.15
CA ASP A 58 -10.17 7.06 10.42
C ASP A 58 -9.12 7.33 9.33
N GLU A 59 -7.90 6.81 9.51
CA GLU A 59 -6.78 7.04 8.58
C GLU A 59 -7.08 6.45 7.19
N SER A 60 -7.70 5.27 7.16
CA SER A 60 -8.11 4.60 5.92
C SER A 60 -9.17 5.42 5.16
N ASP A 61 -10.18 5.95 5.85
CA ASP A 61 -11.23 6.80 5.27
C ASP A 61 -10.67 8.12 4.76
N GLN A 62 -9.78 8.77 5.52
CA GLN A 62 -9.10 9.99 5.10
C GLN A 62 -8.28 9.78 3.82
N PHE A 63 -7.57 8.65 3.73
CA PHE A 63 -6.85 8.27 2.52
C PHE A 63 -7.78 8.07 1.33
N LEU A 64 -8.92 7.38 1.50
CA LEU A 64 -9.87 7.15 0.42
C LEU A 64 -10.52 8.44 -0.09
N LEU A 65 -10.73 9.44 0.77
CA LEU A 65 -11.27 10.74 0.38
C LEU A 65 -10.27 11.62 -0.37
N ASN A 66 -9.01 11.64 0.05
CA ASN A 66 -7.97 12.46 -0.60
C ASN A 66 -6.62 11.73 -0.60
N PRO A 67 -6.41 10.74 -1.50
CA PRO A 67 -5.20 9.93 -1.52
C PRO A 67 -3.93 10.77 -1.67
N THR A 68 -3.97 11.75 -2.58
CA THR A 68 -2.88 12.66 -2.90
C THR A 68 -2.47 13.50 -1.70
N GLY A 69 -3.43 14.21 -1.09
CA GLY A 69 -3.17 15.06 0.08
C GLY A 69 -2.73 14.25 1.30
N PHE A 70 -3.35 13.09 1.50
CA PHE A 70 -2.99 12.16 2.58
C PHE A 70 -1.52 11.71 2.49
N VAL A 71 -1.09 11.24 1.31
CA VAL A 71 0.29 10.76 1.12
C VAL A 71 1.30 11.90 1.24
N LEU A 72 1.00 13.08 0.69
CA LEU A 72 1.86 14.26 0.82
C LEU A 72 2.04 14.69 2.28
N GLU A 73 0.97 14.67 3.07
CA GLU A 73 1.08 15.01 4.49
C GLU A 73 1.87 13.96 5.27
N MET A 74 1.57 12.67 5.04
CA MET A 74 2.29 11.57 5.69
C MET A 74 3.80 11.59 5.39
N PHE A 75 4.20 11.88 4.15
CA PHE A 75 5.61 11.92 3.75
C PHE A 75 6.39 13.12 4.28
N LYS A 76 5.75 14.12 4.91
CA LYS A 76 6.46 15.19 5.63
C LYS A 76 7.05 14.73 6.96
N HIS A 77 6.42 13.74 7.60
CA HIS A 77 6.71 13.36 8.98
C HIS A 77 7.35 11.98 9.11
N VAL A 78 7.39 11.20 8.03
CA VAL A 78 7.77 9.77 8.07
C VAL A 78 8.87 9.50 7.04
N SER A 79 9.86 8.69 7.43
CA SER A 79 10.87 8.17 6.50
C SER A 79 10.22 7.35 5.38
N PHE A 80 10.70 7.48 4.15
CA PHE A 80 10.16 6.72 3.03
C PHE A 80 10.32 5.20 3.22
N PRO A 81 9.26 4.42 2.97
CA PRO A 81 9.35 2.96 2.99
C PRO A 81 10.18 2.46 1.79
N SER A 82 10.75 1.26 1.89
CA SER A 82 11.41 0.65 0.74
C SER A 82 10.40 0.25 -0.34
N HIS A 83 9.19 -0.14 0.07
CA HIS A 83 8.13 -0.60 -0.82
C HIS A 83 6.77 0.00 -0.44
N ILE A 84 5.97 0.31 -1.45
CA ILE A 84 4.59 0.75 -1.31
C ILE A 84 3.69 -0.23 -2.03
N ILE A 85 2.60 -0.63 -1.39
CA ILE A 85 1.58 -1.51 -1.94
C ILE A 85 0.29 -0.71 -2.07
N VAL A 86 -0.30 -0.68 -3.27
CA VAL A 86 -1.48 0.15 -3.56
C VAL A 86 -2.48 -0.59 -4.45
N PHE A 87 -3.77 -0.42 -4.21
CA PHE A 87 -4.80 -0.90 -5.13
C PHE A 87 -4.96 0.05 -6.33
N SER A 88 -5.26 -0.51 -7.51
CA SER A 88 -5.41 0.27 -8.75
C SER A 88 -6.37 1.48 -8.73
N PRO A 89 -7.52 1.47 -8.03
CA PRO A 89 -8.39 2.64 -7.98
C PRO A 89 -7.69 3.87 -7.39
N GLN A 90 -6.94 3.68 -6.30
CA GLN A 90 -6.23 4.75 -5.60
C GLN A 90 -4.91 5.10 -6.28
N GLU A 91 -4.28 4.12 -6.95
CA GLU A 91 -3.02 4.30 -7.67
C GLU A 91 -3.06 5.44 -8.69
N LYS A 92 -4.16 5.58 -9.45
CA LYS A 92 -4.29 6.63 -10.48
C LYS A 92 -4.05 8.04 -9.92
N ALA A 93 -4.49 8.31 -8.69
CA ALA A 93 -4.31 9.61 -8.02
C ALA A 93 -2.90 9.80 -7.43
N LEU A 94 -2.11 8.73 -7.35
CA LEU A 94 -0.81 8.70 -6.69
C LEU A 94 0.38 8.64 -7.66
N LEU A 95 0.15 8.36 -8.95
CA LEU A 95 1.23 8.18 -9.95
C LEU A 95 2.25 9.32 -9.93
N ASP A 96 1.79 10.58 -9.98
CA ASP A 96 2.67 11.74 -10.01
C ASP A 96 3.44 11.91 -8.69
N ILE A 97 2.78 11.68 -7.55
CA ILE A 97 3.43 11.76 -6.24
C ILE A 97 4.48 10.67 -6.09
N LEU A 98 4.12 9.42 -6.38
CA LEU A 98 5.05 8.29 -6.30
C LEU A 98 6.28 8.54 -7.17
N ALA A 99 6.09 9.00 -8.40
CA ALA A 99 7.20 9.38 -9.28
C ALA A 99 8.05 10.52 -8.69
N SER A 100 7.43 11.57 -8.13
CA SER A 100 8.14 12.70 -7.52
C SER A 100 9.03 12.31 -6.33
N TYR A 101 8.63 11.28 -5.58
CA TYR A 101 9.40 10.69 -4.49
C TYR A 101 10.25 9.48 -4.93
N SER A 102 10.54 9.35 -6.23
CA SER A 102 11.39 8.28 -6.78
C SER A 102 10.89 6.85 -6.54
N PHE A 103 9.59 6.65 -6.37
CA PHE A 103 8.98 5.32 -6.39
C PHE A 103 8.70 4.89 -7.84
N ARG A 104 9.00 3.62 -8.14
CA ARG A 104 8.74 3.02 -9.46
C ARG A 104 7.97 1.72 -9.29
N GLU A 105 7.04 1.46 -10.21
CA GLU A 105 6.33 0.18 -10.22
C GLU A 105 7.34 -0.95 -10.44
N GLU A 106 7.33 -1.93 -9.54
CA GLU A 106 8.14 -3.14 -9.62
C GLU A 106 7.32 -4.29 -10.22
N LYS A 107 6.08 -4.45 -9.74
CA LYS A 107 5.25 -5.60 -10.07
C LYS A 107 3.78 -5.33 -9.83
N ARG A 108 2.93 -6.04 -10.57
CA ARG A 108 1.47 -5.97 -10.45
C ARG A 108 0.86 -7.36 -10.33
N PHE A 109 -0.12 -7.47 -9.44
CA PHE A 109 -0.82 -8.71 -9.14
C PHE A 109 -2.30 -8.54 -9.40
N PHE A 110 -2.88 -9.46 -10.15
CA PHE A 110 -4.32 -9.51 -10.35
C PHE A 110 -5.02 -9.88 -9.02
N HIS A 111 -6.10 -9.17 -8.66
CA HIS A 111 -6.83 -9.41 -7.41
C HIS A 111 -8.23 -9.99 -7.63
N ALA A 112 -9.08 -9.33 -8.44
CA ALA A 112 -10.44 -9.83 -8.72
C ALA A 112 -11.02 -9.33 -10.05
N HIS A 113 -11.95 -10.13 -10.60
CA HIS A 113 -12.79 -9.79 -11.76
C HIS A 113 -14.26 -9.76 -11.30
N PHE A 114 -14.72 -8.69 -10.65
CA PHE A 114 -16.17 -8.50 -10.48
C PHE A 114 -16.57 -7.10 -10.96
N LYS A 115 -16.97 -7.05 -12.24
CA LYS A 115 -17.63 -5.91 -12.87
C LYS A 115 -19.09 -5.87 -12.39
N VAL A 116 -19.35 -5.23 -11.26
CA VAL A 116 -20.70 -4.72 -10.97
C VAL A 116 -20.68 -3.21 -10.73
N ASP A 117 -19.53 -2.65 -10.33
CA ASP A 117 -19.26 -1.22 -10.43
C ASP A 117 -17.85 -0.98 -11.01
N ARG A 118 -17.72 0.07 -11.81
CA ARG A 118 -16.53 0.36 -12.61
C ARG A 118 -15.30 0.55 -11.71
N ASP A 119 -14.17 -0.01 -12.14
CA ASP A 119 -12.79 0.19 -11.64
C ASP A 119 -12.38 -0.39 -10.26
N LEU A 120 -13.21 -1.13 -9.55
CA LEU A 120 -12.92 -1.62 -8.18
C LEU A 120 -11.87 -2.76 -8.14
N GLN A 121 -10.71 -2.48 -7.53
CA GLN A 121 -9.67 -3.43 -7.06
C GLN A 121 -9.26 -4.56 -8.03
N GLY A 122 -9.16 -4.29 -9.34
CA GLY A 122 -8.76 -5.31 -10.32
C GLY A 122 -7.31 -5.81 -10.12
N SER A 123 -6.42 -4.96 -9.63
CA SER A 123 -5.03 -5.32 -9.34
C SER A 123 -4.45 -4.58 -8.15
N ILE A 124 -3.36 -5.13 -7.63
CA ILE A 124 -2.51 -4.54 -6.60
C ILE A 124 -1.14 -4.29 -7.22
N ALA A 125 -0.66 -3.06 -7.13
CA ALA A 125 0.68 -2.68 -7.58
C ALA A 125 1.65 -2.64 -6.41
N VAL A 126 2.88 -3.06 -6.68
CA VAL A 126 4.04 -3.00 -5.79
C VAL A 126 4.99 -1.98 -6.38
N TYR A 127 5.34 -0.96 -5.60
CA TYR A 127 6.33 0.05 -5.93
C TYR A 127 7.55 -0.14 -5.03
N PHE A 128 8.74 0.14 -5.57
CA PHE A 128 9.98 0.21 -4.82
C PHE A 128 10.55 1.62 -4.85
N HIS A 129 11.24 2.03 -3.79
CA HIS A 129 11.94 3.31 -3.72
C HIS A 129 13.29 3.21 -4.44
N ALA A 130 13.45 3.91 -5.57
CA ALA A 130 14.62 3.80 -6.43
C ALA A 130 15.90 4.42 -5.84
N ALA A 131 15.79 5.26 -4.80
CA ALA A 131 16.94 5.81 -4.09
C ALA A 131 17.47 4.90 -2.96
N SER A 132 16.89 3.70 -2.81
CA SER A 132 17.32 2.68 -1.83
C SER A 132 18.22 1.59 -2.45
N LEU A 133 18.73 1.80 -3.67
CA LEU A 133 19.71 0.93 -4.37
C LEU A 133 21.14 1.45 -4.21
#